data_AF-A0A838F1M9-F1
#
_entry.id   AF-A0A838F1M9-F1
#
_cell.length_a   1.000
_cell.length_b   1.000
_cell.length_c   1.000
_cell.angle_alpha   90.00
_cell.angle_beta   90.00
_cell.angle_gamma   90.00
#
_symmetry.space_group_name_H-M   'P 1'
#
loop_
_entity.id
_entity.type
_entity.pdbx_description
1 polymer ?
#
loop_
_entity_poly.entity_id
_entity_poly.type
_entity_poly.pdbx_seq_one_letter_code
_entity_poly.pdbx_strand_id
1 'polypeptide(L)'
;MKIIAFGLLFFSFNALACWKMQGSIAVNNDKVEINQKIDHDKIYSFASGKHLFHVKIPSQVKNKTDTHSIEIGIQKKDGITLSEVSKGQIIVKLGKEATMTKQDIDTGEITTFIMKITEI
;
A
#
# COMPACT_ATOMS: atom_id res chain seq x y z
N MET A 1 -19.14 -45.68 -0.01
CA MET A 1 -18.28 -44.47 -0.01
C MET A 1 -18.19 -43.96 -1.43
N LYS A 2 -18.67 -42.75 -1.70
CA LYS A 2 -18.44 -42.03 -2.95
C LYS A 2 -17.80 -40.70 -2.59
N ILE A 3 -16.55 -40.53 -2.99
CA ILE A 3 -15.83 -39.25 -2.94
C ILE A 3 -16.39 -38.43 -4.11
N ILE A 4 -16.99 -37.29 -3.81
CA ILE A 4 -17.31 -36.27 -4.80
C ILE A 4 -16.34 -35.12 -4.53
N ALA A 5 -15.25 -35.08 -5.29
CA ALA A 5 -14.50 -33.87 -5.48
C ALA A 5 -15.18 -33.09 -6.62
N PHE A 6 -15.66 -31.89 -6.34
CA PHE A 6 -15.85 -30.87 -7.36
C PHE A 6 -15.13 -29.62 -6.88
N GLY A 7 -13.97 -29.40 -7.48
CA GLY A 7 -13.14 -28.23 -7.26
C GLY A 7 -13.94 -26.97 -7.58
N LEU A 8 -14.02 -26.07 -6.61
CA LEU A 8 -14.34 -24.67 -6.86
C LEU A 8 -13.13 -24.04 -7.56
N LEU A 9 -13.09 -24.20 -8.88
CA LEU A 9 -12.34 -23.33 -9.78
C LEU A 9 -13.03 -21.96 -9.76
N PHE A 10 -12.67 -21.13 -8.78
CA PHE A 10 -12.89 -19.69 -8.92
C PHE A 10 -11.83 -19.14 -9.87
N PHE A 11 -12.11 -19.23 -11.18
CA PHE A 11 -11.54 -18.27 -12.11
C PHE A 11 -12.24 -16.94 -11.87
N SER A 12 -11.80 -16.20 -10.85
CA SER A 12 -12.08 -14.78 -10.82
C SER A 12 -11.33 -14.17 -11.99
N PHE A 13 -12.08 -13.71 -13.00
CA PHE A 13 -11.59 -12.85 -14.06
C PHE A 13 -10.63 -11.83 -13.47
N ASN A 14 -9.38 -11.86 -13.93
CA ASN A 14 -8.43 -10.78 -13.69
C ASN A 14 -9.08 -9.51 -14.22
N ALA A 15 -9.71 -8.70 -13.34
CA ALA A 15 -9.55 -7.27 -13.49
C ALA A 15 -8.04 -7.09 -13.54
N LEU A 16 -7.53 -6.82 -14.73
CA LEU A 16 -6.11 -6.63 -15.00
C LEU A 16 -5.59 -5.72 -13.90
N ALA A 17 -4.61 -6.18 -13.12
CA ALA A 17 -3.87 -5.27 -12.28
C ALA A 17 -3.23 -4.25 -13.21
N CYS A 18 -3.92 -3.12 -13.37
CA CYS A 18 -3.58 -2.13 -14.38
C CYS A 18 -2.28 -1.45 -14.01
N TRP A 19 -1.87 -1.45 -12.75
CA TRP A 19 -0.77 -0.62 -12.28
C TRP A 19 0.32 -1.41 -11.54
N LYS A 20 1.53 -0.86 -11.60
CA LYS A 20 2.70 -1.29 -10.84
C LYS A 20 3.05 -0.22 -9.82
N MET A 21 3.33 -0.64 -8.60
CA MET A 21 3.83 0.22 -7.53
C MET A 21 5.27 -0.13 -7.21
N GLN A 22 6.14 0.89 -7.24
CA GLN A 22 7.56 0.78 -6.96
C GLN A 22 7.98 1.87 -5.97
N GLY A 23 8.76 1.53 -4.95
CA GLY A 23 9.17 2.53 -3.96
C GLY A 23 9.61 1.93 -2.63
N SER A 24 9.61 2.78 -1.60
CA SER A 24 9.86 2.35 -0.23
C SER A 24 9.10 3.19 0.79
N ILE A 25 8.82 2.57 1.93
CA ILE A 25 8.27 3.22 3.11
C ILE A 25 9.23 2.95 4.27
N ALA A 26 9.61 3.99 5.00
CA ALA A 26 10.50 3.90 6.14
C ALA A 26 9.92 4.64 7.35
N VAL A 27 10.00 4.02 8.53
CA VAL A 27 9.70 4.63 9.83
C VAL A 27 10.88 4.36 10.75
N ASN A 28 11.59 5.41 11.14
CA ASN A 28 12.84 5.29 11.90
C ASN A 28 13.82 4.31 11.21
N ASN A 29 14.05 3.13 11.82
CA ASN A 29 14.95 2.09 11.31
C ASN A 29 14.22 0.99 10.49
N ASP A 30 12.89 0.96 10.51
CA ASP A 30 12.11 -0.05 9.81
C ASP A 30 11.79 0.42 8.40
N LYS A 31 12.19 -0.36 7.38
CA LYS A 31 11.98 -0.04 5.97
C LYS A 31 11.32 -1.21 5.24
N VAL A 32 10.40 -0.90 4.33
CA VAL A 32 9.84 -1.82 3.34
C VAL A 32 10.15 -1.30 1.95
N GLU A 33 10.61 -2.18 1.08
CA GLU A 33 10.70 -1.92 -0.36
C GLU A 33 9.52 -2.57 -1.08
N ILE A 34 8.93 -1.84 -2.02
CA ILE A 34 7.72 -2.23 -2.73
C ILE A 34 8.06 -2.30 -4.22
N ASN A 35 7.72 -3.42 -4.85
CA ASN A 35 7.85 -3.61 -6.30
C ASN A 35 6.83 -4.66 -6.76
N GLN A 36 5.55 -4.30 -6.77
CA GLN A 36 4.48 -5.24 -7.04
C GLN A 36 3.37 -4.66 -7.90
N LYS A 37 2.62 -5.55 -8.57
CA LYS A 37 1.38 -5.18 -9.26
C LYS A 37 0.29 -4.90 -8.24
N ILE A 38 -0.51 -3.88 -8.50
CA ILE A 38 -1.58 -3.48 -7.60
C ILE A 38 -2.85 -3.10 -8.37
N ASP A 39 -3.97 -3.23 -7.68
CA ASP A 39 -5.28 -2.84 -8.13
C ASP A 39 -5.78 -1.63 -7.32
N HIS A 40 -6.68 -0.87 -7.92
CA HIS A 40 -7.47 0.10 -7.20
C HIS A 40 -8.31 -0.56 -6.11
N ASP A 41 -8.58 0.21 -5.06
CA ASP A 41 -9.43 -0.13 -3.92
C ASP A 41 -9.01 -1.36 -3.09
N LYS A 42 -7.92 -2.03 -3.47
CA LYS A 42 -7.29 -3.06 -2.64
C LYS A 42 -6.31 -2.46 -1.64
N ILE A 43 -6.27 -3.05 -0.46
CA ILE A 43 -5.33 -2.69 0.60
C ILE A 43 -4.17 -3.70 0.57
N TYR A 44 -2.96 -3.19 0.44
CA TYR A 44 -1.73 -3.98 0.49
C TYR A 44 -1.04 -3.73 1.82
N SER A 45 -0.68 -4.81 2.52
CA SER A 45 -0.06 -4.72 3.84
C SER A 45 1.34 -5.32 3.82
N PHE A 46 2.30 -4.63 4.42
CA PHE A 46 3.69 -5.03 4.51
C PHE A 46 4.15 -4.94 5.96
N ALA A 47 5.01 -5.87 6.40
CA ALA A 47 5.56 -5.85 7.74
C ALA A 47 7.06 -5.57 7.68
N SER A 48 7.57 -4.70 8.54
CA SER A 48 9.01 -4.53 8.78
C SER A 48 9.24 -4.13 10.23
N GLY A 49 10.10 -4.90 10.90
CA GLY A 49 10.37 -4.73 12.32
C GLY A 49 9.10 -4.74 13.16
N LYS A 50 8.79 -3.59 13.78
CA LYS A 50 7.61 -3.41 14.64
C LYS A 50 6.42 -2.81 13.90
N HIS A 51 6.57 -2.47 12.64
CA HIS A 51 5.57 -1.71 11.90
C HIS A 51 4.85 -2.56 10.84
N LEU A 52 3.55 -2.32 10.71
CA LEU A 52 2.70 -2.76 9.62
C LEU A 52 2.35 -1.55 8.77
N PHE A 53 2.67 -1.61 7.49
CA PHE A 53 2.44 -0.57 6.50
C PHE A 53 1.27 -0.98 5.62
N HIS A 54 0.25 -0.15 5.53
CA HIS A 54 -0.93 -0.36 4.72
C HIS A 54 -0.96 0.69 3.60
N VAL A 55 -1.08 0.23 2.37
CA VAL A 55 -1.13 1.09 1.18
C VAL A 55 -2.40 0.79 0.41
N LYS A 56 -3.15 1.83 0.05
CA LYS A 56 -4.35 1.73 -0.78
C LYS A 56 -4.32 2.82 -1.84
N ILE A 57 -4.66 2.44 -3.06
CA ILE A 57 -4.94 3.39 -4.13
C ILE A 57 -6.46 3.49 -4.29
N PRO A 58 -7.11 4.55 -3.77
CA PRO A 58 -8.53 4.78 -4.03
C PRO A 58 -8.79 4.89 -5.54
N SER A 59 -9.86 4.27 -6.01
CA SER A 59 -10.39 4.55 -7.34
C SER A 59 -10.89 5.99 -7.37
N GLN A 60 -10.19 6.87 -8.10
CA GLN A 60 -10.68 8.23 -8.31
C GLN A 60 -11.78 8.20 -9.37
N VAL A 61 -12.90 8.85 -9.06
CA VAL A 61 -14.09 8.84 -9.91
C VAL A 61 -13.79 9.54 -11.25
N LYS A 62 -13.75 8.74 -12.32
CA LYS A 62 -13.99 9.07 -13.75
C LYS A 62 -13.21 10.17 -14.46
N ASN A 63 -12.35 10.94 -13.81
CA ASN A 63 -11.46 11.86 -14.52
C ASN A 63 -10.10 11.19 -14.75
N LYS A 64 -9.75 10.95 -16.01
CA LYS A 64 -8.43 10.48 -16.45
C LYS A 64 -7.38 11.56 -16.17
N THR A 65 -7.04 11.75 -14.90
CA THR A 65 -5.93 12.60 -14.48
C THR A 65 -4.72 11.72 -14.26
N ASP A 66 -3.55 12.14 -14.74
CA ASP A 66 -2.28 11.46 -14.47
C ASP A 66 -1.90 11.45 -12.98
N THR A 67 -2.67 12.11 -12.13
CA THR A 67 -2.39 12.31 -10.72
C THR A 67 -3.34 11.49 -9.86
N HIS A 68 -2.80 10.76 -8.89
CA HIS A 68 -3.54 9.87 -8.01
C HIS A 68 -3.11 10.05 -6.55
N SER A 69 -4.08 10.02 -5.64
CA SER A 69 -3.80 9.94 -4.21
C SER A 69 -3.54 8.49 -3.82
N ILE A 70 -2.50 8.24 -3.03
CA ILE A 70 -2.24 6.97 -2.37
C ILE A 70 -2.47 7.19 -0.88
N GLU A 71 -3.37 6.41 -0.29
CA GLU A 71 -3.59 6.38 1.15
C GLU A 71 -2.56 5.45 1.80
N ILE A 72 -1.91 5.94 2.84
CA ILE A 72 -0.92 5.18 3.60
C ILE A 72 -1.28 5.23 5.09
N GLY A 73 -1.38 4.05 5.69
CA GLY A 73 -1.58 3.87 7.12
C GLY A 73 -0.43 3.05 7.70
N ILE A 74 0.02 3.41 8.90
CA ILE A 74 1.08 2.71 9.60
C ILE A 74 0.56 2.35 10.97
N GLN A 75 0.72 1.08 11.33
CA GLN A 75 0.45 0.57 12.66
C GLN A 75 1.74 0.05 13.27
N LYS A 76 1.85 0.15 14.59
CA LYS A 76 2.93 -0.44 15.38
C LYS A 76 2.40 -1.62 16.18
N LYS A 77 3.17 -2.69 16.17
CA LYS A 77 2.91 -3.91 16.91
C LYS A 77 3.72 -3.90 18.19
N ASP A 78 3.02 -3.81 19.31
CA ASP A 78 3.56 -3.95 20.65
C ASP A 78 2.94 -5.20 21.30
N GLY A 79 3.65 -6.34 21.19
CA GLY A 79 3.15 -7.64 21.61
C GLY A 79 1.99 -8.13 20.72
N ILE A 80 0.79 -8.22 21.29
CA ILE A 80 -0.46 -8.57 20.58
C ILE A 80 -1.29 -7.35 20.17
N THR A 81 -0.91 -6.16 20.63
CA THR A 81 -1.65 -4.92 20.38
C THR A 81 -1.14 -4.26 19.10
N LEU A 82 -2.07 -3.73 18.31
CA LEU A 82 -1.78 -2.89 17.15
C LEU A 82 -2.29 -1.47 17.44
N SER A 83 -1.40 -0.49 17.33
CA SER A 83 -1.71 0.93 17.53
C SER A 83 -1.43 1.70 16.25
N GLU A 84 -2.29 2.65 15.89
CA GLU A 84 -2.02 3.53 14.74
C GLU A 84 -0.86 4.49 15.08
N VAL A 85 0.13 4.56 14.19
CA VAL A 85 1.27 5.48 14.28
C VAL A 85 1.05 6.68 13.41
N SER A 86 0.64 6.46 12.15
CA SER A 86 0.51 7.53 11.19
C SER A 86 -0.49 7.16 10.12
N LYS A 87 -1.27 8.15 9.72
CA LYS A 87 -2.10 8.11 8.52
C LYS A 87 -1.76 9.31 7.65
N GLY A 88 -1.72 9.09 6.34
CA GLY A 88 -1.39 10.12 5.37
C GLY A 88 -1.89 9.78 3.98
N GLN A 89 -1.79 10.78 3.11
CA GLN A 89 -2.02 10.65 1.69
C GLN A 89 -0.84 11.26 0.94
N ILE A 90 -0.30 10.54 -0.04
CA ILE A 90 0.71 11.06 -0.96
C ILE A 90 0.09 11.19 -2.34
N ILE A 91 0.32 12.33 -2.99
CA ILE A 91 -0.16 12.59 -4.35
C ILE A 91 0.96 12.19 -5.33
N VAL A 92 0.67 11.27 -6.24
CA VAL A 92 1.63 10.72 -7.19
C VAL A 92 1.17 10.98 -8.62
N LYS A 93 2.08 11.46 -9.47
CA LYS A 93 1.85 11.52 -10.92
C LYS A 93 2.35 10.23 -11.58
N LEU A 94 1.55 9.62 -12.45
CA LEU A 94 1.90 8.40 -13.18
C LEU A 94 3.26 8.52 -13.85
N GLY A 95 4.08 7.47 -13.69
CA GLY A 95 5.44 7.41 -14.22
C GLY A 95 6.47 8.26 -13.47
N LYS A 96 6.06 9.10 -12.51
CA LYS A 96 6.97 9.93 -11.71
C LYS A 96 7.03 9.44 -10.27
N GLU A 97 8.21 9.62 -9.67
CA GLU A 97 8.42 9.40 -8.26
C GLU A 97 7.88 10.59 -7.46
N ALA A 98 7.26 10.30 -6.33
CA ALA A 98 6.83 11.26 -5.34
C ALA A 98 7.44 10.89 -3.99
N THR A 99 7.88 11.91 -3.25
CA THR A 99 8.48 11.76 -1.92
C THR A 99 7.69 12.58 -0.92
N MET A 100 7.39 11.98 0.23
CA MET A 100 6.75 12.65 1.36
C MET A 100 7.43 12.21 2.65
N THR A 101 7.80 13.18 3.48
CA THR A 101 8.31 12.92 4.83
C THR A 101 7.38 13.60 5.84
N LYS A 102 6.94 12.83 6.84
CA LYS A 102 6.08 13.29 7.92
C LYS A 102 6.71 12.88 9.24
N GLN A 103 6.78 13.81 10.18
CA GLN A 103 7.10 13.50 11.57
C GLN A 103 5.80 13.46 12.37
N ASP A 104 5.60 12.38 13.11
CA ASP A 104 4.52 12.30 14.07
C ASP A 104 4.89 13.11 15.34
N ILE A 105 3.98 13.96 15.81
CA ILE A 105 4.27 14.91 16.89
C ILE A 105 4.28 14.21 18.25
N ASP A 106 3.43 13.20 18.43
CA ASP A 106 3.24 12.52 19.72
C ASP A 106 4.35 11.49 19.96
N THR A 107 4.74 10.78 18.92
CA THR A 107 5.75 9.70 18.99
C THR A 107 7.14 10.15 18.56
N GLY A 108 7.26 11.28 17.85
CA GLY A 108 8.52 11.77 17.27
C GLY A 108 9.00 10.95 16.07
N GLU A 109 8.27 9.89 15.67
CA GLU A 109 8.69 8.98 14.61
C GLU A 109 8.66 9.68 13.25
N ILE A 110 9.76 9.57 12.51
CA ILE A 110 9.87 10.14 11.17
C ILE A 110 9.52 9.05 10.15
N THR A 111 8.50 9.34 9.37
CA THR A 111 8.03 8.48 8.29
C THR A 111 8.39 9.08 6.94
N THR A 112 9.07 8.32 6.10
CA THR A 112 9.36 8.70 4.72
C THR A 112 8.70 7.72 3.75
N PHE A 113 8.00 8.27 2.77
CA PHE A 113 7.37 7.55 1.66
C PHE A 113 8.03 8.00 0.36
N ILE A 114 8.53 7.06 -0.42
CA ILE A 114 9.05 7.30 -1.77
C ILE A 114 8.32 6.35 -2.69
N MET A 115 7.47 6.86 -3.59
CA MET A 115 6.54 6.03 -4.35
C MET A 115 6.45 6.46 -5.81
N LYS A 116 6.42 5.47 -6.70
CA LYS A 116 6.13 5.61 -8.13
C LYS A 116 5.03 4.61 -8.50
N ILE A 117 4.06 5.07 -9.27
CA ILE A 117 3.03 4.23 -9.88
C ILE A 117 3.15 4.32 -11.40
N THR A 118 3.00 3.20 -12.10
CA THR A 118 2.93 3.13 -13.57
C THR A 118 1.76 2.28 -14.02
N GLU A 119 1.14 2.60 -15.14
CA GLU A 119 0.23 1.68 -15.82
C GLU A 119 1.01 0.53 -16.49
N ILE A 120 0.38 -0.65 -16.63
CA ILE A 120 0.90 -1.90 -17.20
C ILE A 120 -0.03 -2.35 -18.32
#